data_AF-A0A520GWM2-F1
#
_entry.id   AF-A0A520GWM2-F1
#
_cell.length_a   1.000
_cell.length_b   1.000
_cell.length_c   1.000
_cell.angle_alpha   90.00
_cell.angle_beta   90.00
_cell.angle_gamma   90.00
#
_symmetry.space_group_name_H-M   'P 1'
#
loop_
_entity.id
_entity.type
_entity.pdbx_description
1 polymer ?
#
loop_
_entity_poly.entity_id
_entity_poly.type
_entity_poly.pdbx_seq_one_letter_code
_entity_poly.pdbx_strand_id
1 'polypeptide(L)' 'MTPANESNSNSATSSHKSHEEPEITQEEAVPNDGRDIEGEELMKSVENKKLEQKPGQEKQDR' A
#
# COMPACT_ATOMS: atom_id res chain seq x y z
N MET A 1 5.10 20.96 64.09
CA MET A 1 4.57 19.86 63.26
C MET A 1 3.22 20.31 62.72
N THR A 2 3.13 20.60 61.42
CA THR A 2 1.87 20.84 60.70
C THR A 2 1.85 19.88 59.51
N PRO A 3 0.78 19.10 59.30
CA PRO A 3 0.77 18.08 58.26
C PRO A 3 0.62 18.72 56.87
N ALA A 4 1.41 18.21 55.93
CA ALA A 4 1.16 18.35 54.51
C ALA A 4 -0.08 17.53 54.13
N ASN A 5 -0.81 18.00 53.11
CA ASN A 5 -1.47 17.20 52.06
C ASN A 5 -2.85 17.78 51.72
N GLU A 6 -2.92 18.54 50.63
CA GLU A 6 -4.12 18.57 49.78
C GLU A 6 -3.66 18.36 48.34
N SER A 7 -3.57 17.08 47.98
CA SER A 7 -3.44 16.63 46.60
C SER A 7 -4.70 17.05 45.86
N ASN A 8 -4.62 18.11 45.06
CA ASN A 8 -5.74 18.55 44.25
C ASN A 8 -5.96 17.54 43.12
N SER A 9 -7.00 16.72 43.27
CA SER A 9 -7.42 15.68 42.35
C SER A 9 -8.05 16.30 41.10
N ASN A 10 -7.24 16.60 40.08
CA ASN A 10 -7.76 16.82 38.74
C ASN A 10 -8.00 15.46 38.08
N SER A 11 -9.24 14.97 38.18
CA SER A 11 -9.69 13.82 37.41
C SER A 11 -11.06 14.10 36.79
N ALA A 12 -11.15 13.73 35.51
CA ALA A 12 -12.33 13.66 34.66
C ALA A 12 -12.83 15.04 34.16
N THR A 13 -12.84 15.36 32.86
CA THR A 13 -13.18 14.50 31.72
C THR A 13 -12.50 15.03 30.45
N SER A 14 -11.40 14.41 30.02
CA SER A 14 -11.02 14.46 28.62
C SER A 14 -11.47 13.15 28.00
N SER A 15 -12.67 13.14 27.41
CA SER A 15 -13.09 12.10 26.48
C SER A 15 -12.25 12.24 25.21
N HIS A 16 -10.95 12.00 25.33
CA HIS A 16 -10.12 11.68 24.19
C HIS A 16 -10.63 10.35 23.68
N LYS A 17 -11.47 10.39 22.63
CA LYS A 17 -11.65 9.23 21.77
C LYS A 17 -10.25 8.75 21.46
N SER A 18 -9.90 7.56 21.94
CA SER A 18 -8.64 6.90 21.63
C SER A 18 -8.55 6.85 20.11
N HIS A 19 -7.82 7.80 19.52
CA HIS A 19 -7.42 7.70 18.14
C HIS A 19 -6.31 6.68 18.17
N GLU A 20 -6.69 5.39 18.14
CA GLU A 20 -5.74 4.33 17.94
C GLU A 20 -5.14 4.56 16.56
N GLU A 21 -3.86 4.91 16.52
CA GLU A 21 -3.14 5.04 15.25
C GLU A 21 -3.25 3.70 14.50
N PRO A 22 -3.49 3.72 13.18
CA PRO A 22 -3.62 2.48 12.42
C PRO A 22 -2.33 1.68 12.54
N GLU A 23 -2.47 0.38 12.84
CA GLU A 23 -1.35 -0.55 12.80
C GLU A 23 -0.75 -0.55 11.39
N ILE A 24 0.53 -0.15 11.29
CA ILE A 24 1.26 -0.21 10.02
C ILE A 24 1.54 -1.69 9.75
N THR A 25 0.80 -2.29 8.82
CA THR A 25 1.12 -3.62 8.30
C THR A 25 2.36 -3.52 7.43
N GLN A 26 3.35 -4.40 7.63
CA GLN A 26 4.49 -4.47 6.73
C GLN A 26 4.01 -4.92 5.35
N GLU A 27 4.41 -4.18 4.32
CA GLU A 27 4.17 -4.54 2.92
C GLU A 27 4.93 -5.83 2.56
N GLU A 28 4.51 -6.49 1.48
CA GLU A 28 5.22 -7.66 0.96
C GLU A 28 6.66 -7.27 0.60
N ALA A 29 7.61 -8.08 1.05
CA ALA A 29 9.03 -7.77 0.90
C ALA A 29 9.42 -7.78 -0.58
N VAL A 30 9.98 -6.68 -1.07
CA VAL A 30 10.62 -6.64 -2.38
C VAL A 30 11.82 -7.60 -2.37
N PRO A 31 12.01 -8.44 -3.41
CA PRO A 31 13.19 -9.29 -3.50
C PRO A 31 14.51 -8.50 -3.39
N ASN A 32 15.32 -8.82 -2.39
CA ASN A 32 16.60 -8.14 -2.11
C ASN A 32 17.70 -8.45 -3.15
N ASP A 33 17.47 -9.42 -4.03
CA ASP A 33 18.36 -9.77 -5.12
C ASP A 33 18.20 -8.84 -6.35
N GLY A 34 17.25 -7.90 -6.28
CA GLY A 34 16.97 -6.92 -7.33
C GLY A 34 16.31 -7.53 -8.56
N ARG A 35 15.78 -8.75 -8.47
CA ARG A 35 15.09 -9.43 -9.56
C ARG A 35 13.59 -9.35 -9.36
N ASP A 36 12.87 -9.06 -10.44
CA ASP A 36 11.41 -9.07 -10.48
C ASP A 36 10.96 -10.07 -11.55
N ILE A 37 10.82 -11.34 -11.14
CA ILE A 37 10.47 -12.43 -12.04
C ILE A 37 9.07 -12.22 -12.63
N GLU A 38 8.13 -11.74 -11.82
CA GLU A 38 6.76 -11.47 -12.26
C GLU A 38 6.73 -10.32 -13.27
N GLY A 39 7.46 -9.24 -13.00
CA GLY A 39 7.64 -8.14 -13.94
C GLY A 39 8.29 -8.58 -15.24
N GLU A 40 9.33 -9.41 -15.19
CA GLU A 40 9.98 -9.96 -16.39
C GLU A 40 9.01 -10.83 -17.23
N GLU A 41 8.19 -11.65 -16.59
CA GLU A 41 7.18 -12.46 -17.28
C GLU A 41 6.07 -11.60 -17.90
N LEU A 42 5.60 -10.59 -17.18
CA LEU A 42 4.61 -9.64 -17.68
C LEU A 42 5.12 -8.93 -18.94
N MET A 43 6.38 -8.48 -18.93
CA MET A 43 6.98 -7.80 -20.08
C MET A 43 7.09 -8.70 -21.31
N LYS A 44 7.32 -10.00 -21.14
CA LYS A 44 7.34 -10.97 -22.26
C LYS A 44 5.97 -11.16 -22.89
N SER A 45 4.89 -11.00 -22.13
CA SER A 45 3.51 -11.15 -22.61
C SER A 45 3.02 -9.96 -23.46
N VAL A 46 3.80 -8.88 -23.57
CA VAL A 46 3.43 -7.69 -24.34
C VAL A 46 3.54 -8.00 -25.84
N GLU A 47 2.40 -8.28 -26.46
CA GLU A 47 2.30 -8.63 -27.88
C GLU A 47 1.77 -7.47 -28.74
N ASN A 48 2.35 -7.28 -29.93
CA ASN A 48 1.84 -6.34 -30.93
C ASN A 48 0.98 -7.07 -31.97
N LYS A 49 -0.34 -7.06 -31.76
CA LYS A 49 -1.35 -7.68 -32.64
C LYS A 49 -1.29 -7.19 -34.10
N LYS A 50 -0.68 -6.02 -34.36
CA LYS A 50 -0.54 -5.49 -35.72
C LYS A 50 0.63 -6.11 -36.49
N LEU A 51 1.58 -6.77 -35.81
CA LEU A 51 2.69 -7.48 -36.47
C LEU A 51 2.26 -8.83 -37.04
N GLU A 52 1.18 -9.42 -36.53
CA GLU A 52 0.62 -10.68 -37.03
C GLU A 52 -0.11 -10.50 -38.38
N GLN A 53 -0.51 -9.26 -38.68
CA GLN A 53 -1.17 -8.93 -39.94
C GLN A 53 -0.10 -8.62 -40.99
N LYS A 54 -0.13 -9.34 -42.10
CA LYS A 54 0.66 -8.95 -43.27
C LYS A 54 0.22 -7.55 -43.70
N PRO A 55 1.15 -6.69 -44.17
CA PRO A 55 0.79 -5.37 -44.69
C PRO A 55 -0.36 -5.47 -45.69
N GLY A 56 -1.48 -4.80 -45.42
CA GLY A 56 -2.68 -4.81 -46.27
C GLY A 56 -3.75 -5.87 -45.96
N GLN A 57 -3.61 -6.66 -44.90
CA GLN A 57 -4.63 -7.63 -44.46
C GLN A 57 -5.44 -7.18 -43.23
N GLU A 58 -5.58 -5.86 -43.03
CA GLU A 58 -6.45 -5.33 -41.98
C GLU A 58 -7.90 -5.78 -42.24
N LYS A 59 -8.46 -6.58 -41.33
CA LYS A 59 -9.88 -6.94 -41.39
C LYS A 59 -10.68 -5.66 -41.20
N GLN A 60 -11.46 -5.28 -42.21
CA GLN A 60 -12.48 -4.25 -42.07
C GLN A 60 -13.60 -4.83 -41.20
N ASP A 61 -13.49 -4.65 -39.89
CA ASP A 61 -14.61 -4.85 -38.99
C ASP A 61 -15.65 -3.77 -39.31
N ARG A 62 -16.75 -4.18 -39.97
CA ARG A 62 -17.95 -3.37 -40.25
C ARG A 62 -19.01 -3.65 -39.20
#